data_AF-A0A2H0HQM2-F1
#
_entry.id   AF-A0A2H0HQM2-F1
#
_cell.length_a   1.000
_cell.length_b   1.000
_cell.length_c   1.000
_cell.angle_alpha   90.00
_cell.angle_beta   90.00
_cell.angle_gamma   90.00
#
_symmetry.space_group_name_H-M   'P 1'
#
loop_
_entity.id
_entity.type
_entity.pdbx_description
1 polymer ?
#
loop_
_entity_poly.entity_id
_entity_poly.type
_entity_poly.pdbx_seq_one_letter_code
_entity_poly.pdbx_strand_id
1 'polypeptide(L)'
;MNRKSLQFRAIACCLSIGLVIAESANAGVVVSVEGNIARADIALGGTPENPQYTANVSFTFDSAIGLSAENLNITAQIIDPSDPALQARLPDGNLVSVPSNFPVLISVNPLLAGGFEFLGAAYVDIYTTNLSYTGNSPYRLYKASTGAMFTDLTEDVIPGSIRCRSRTGGFSDFLIVVDLRSPREAAEDKFAFLNARLLDAAIEPAARGAMQRDLEESYEEFLEGDYEDAREELDDLELRVTAVAGTALPNRWRAGGDLDNIAGSLESSAASLDFNLRQLEDE
;
A
#
# COMPACT_ATOMS: atom_id res chain seq x y z
N MET A 1 9.56 -70.83 42.66
CA MET A 1 10.53 -70.86 41.54
C MET A 1 9.76 -70.47 40.28
N ASN A 2 10.01 -69.41 39.53
CA ASN A 2 11.20 -68.58 39.34
C ASN A 2 10.77 -67.13 39.04
N ARG A 3 11.55 -66.19 39.57
CA ARG A 3 11.52 -64.74 39.28
C ARG A 3 11.84 -64.48 37.81
N LYS A 4 11.17 -63.51 37.18
CA LYS A 4 11.81 -62.51 36.31
C LYS A 4 11.10 -61.17 36.42
N SER A 5 11.81 -60.22 37.02
CA SER A 5 11.54 -58.78 37.04
C SER A 5 11.87 -58.17 35.68
N LEU A 6 10.95 -57.39 35.10
CA LEU A 6 11.28 -56.38 34.08
C LEU A 6 10.80 -55.01 34.59
N GLN A 7 11.75 -54.21 35.05
CA GLN A 7 11.66 -52.75 35.04
C GLN A 7 12.20 -52.29 33.70
N PHE A 8 11.51 -51.44 32.94
CA PHE A 8 12.17 -50.50 32.01
C PHE A 8 11.27 -49.29 31.68
N ARG A 9 11.67 -48.17 32.27
CA ARG A 9 11.78 -46.80 31.74
C ARG A 9 10.56 -46.12 31.10
N ALA A 10 10.16 -45.03 31.76
CA ALA A 10 9.39 -43.94 31.21
C ALA A 10 10.10 -43.30 30.00
N ILE A 11 9.38 -43.12 28.90
CA ILE A 11 9.73 -42.20 27.82
C ILE A 11 8.81 -40.99 27.99
N ALA A 12 9.40 -39.88 28.45
CA ALA A 12 8.75 -38.59 28.42
C ALA A 12 8.71 -38.13 26.97
N CYS A 13 7.52 -38.19 26.36
CA CYS A 13 7.27 -37.64 25.04
C CYS A 13 7.05 -36.14 25.21
N CYS A 14 8.12 -35.34 25.05
CA CYS A 14 8.01 -33.89 24.94
C CYS A 14 7.24 -33.58 23.66
N LEU A 15 5.95 -33.25 23.80
CA LEU A 15 5.11 -32.74 22.73
C LEU A 15 5.55 -31.29 22.47
N SER A 16 6.51 -31.09 21.57
CA SER A 16 6.82 -29.79 21.01
C SER A 16 5.62 -29.33 20.18
N ILE A 17 4.83 -28.41 20.74
CA ILE A 17 3.79 -27.67 20.04
C ILE A 17 4.53 -26.80 19.01
N GLY A 18 4.60 -27.27 17.76
CA GLY A 18 5.02 -26.44 16.64
C GLY A 18 3.96 -25.36 16.41
N LEU A 19 4.37 -24.11 16.39
CA LEU A 19 3.54 -23.00 15.91
C LEU A 19 3.26 -23.27 14.42
N VAL A 20 2.03 -23.64 14.08
CA VAL A 20 1.60 -23.80 12.70
C VAL A 20 1.36 -22.40 12.14
N ILE A 21 2.30 -21.91 11.33
CA ILE A 21 2.08 -20.73 10.50
C ILE A 21 1.10 -21.15 9.40
N ALA A 22 -0.04 -20.48 9.31
CA ALA A 22 -1.01 -20.73 8.26
C ALA A 22 -0.55 -20.05 6.97
N GLU A 23 -0.10 -20.84 5.99
CA GLU A 23 0.25 -20.37 4.65
C GLU A 23 -0.97 -20.55 3.73
N SER A 24 -1.40 -19.49 3.05
CA SER A 24 -2.30 -19.61 1.90
C SER A 24 -1.49 -19.34 0.63
N ALA A 25 -1.54 -20.26 -0.33
CA ALA A 25 -0.88 -20.12 -1.61
C ALA A 25 -1.91 -19.96 -2.73
N ASN A 26 -1.87 -18.81 -3.42
CA ASN A 26 -2.35 -18.73 -4.80
C ASN A 26 -1.20 -19.16 -5.72
N ALA A 27 -1.49 -19.59 -6.95
CA ALA A 27 -0.42 -20.01 -7.86
C ALA A 27 0.63 -18.88 -8.02
N GLY A 28 1.85 -19.10 -7.53
CA GLY A 28 2.92 -18.11 -7.57
C GLY A 28 2.85 -17.01 -6.51
N VAL A 29 2.00 -17.12 -5.48
CA VAL A 29 1.92 -16.17 -4.35
C VAL A 29 1.89 -16.94 -3.03
N VAL A 30 2.90 -16.74 -2.19
CA VAL A 30 2.98 -17.33 -0.84
C VAL A 30 2.84 -16.22 0.19
N VAL A 31 1.82 -16.31 1.05
CA VAL A 31 1.55 -15.28 2.07
C VAL A 31 1.82 -15.83 3.46
N SER A 32 2.57 -15.05 4.26
CA SER A 32 2.80 -15.28 5.69
C SER A 32 2.31 -14.07 6.49
N VAL A 33 1.84 -14.32 7.71
CA VAL A 33 1.39 -13.29 8.64
C VAL A 33 2.03 -13.50 10.00
N GLU A 34 2.62 -12.43 10.55
CA GLU A 34 3.22 -12.41 11.87
C GLU A 34 2.88 -11.10 12.58
N GLY A 35 2.14 -11.19 13.69
CA GLY A 35 1.64 -10.01 14.39
C GLY A 35 0.77 -9.15 13.48
N ASN A 36 1.10 -7.87 13.37
CA ASN A 36 0.44 -6.90 12.50
C ASN A 36 1.17 -6.72 11.15
N ILE A 37 1.89 -7.75 10.69
CA ILE A 37 2.63 -7.71 9.42
C ILE A 37 2.21 -8.89 8.55
N ALA A 38 1.82 -8.60 7.32
CA ALA A 38 1.65 -9.60 6.27
C ALA A 38 2.75 -9.46 5.23
N ARG A 39 3.32 -10.58 4.80
CA ARG A 39 4.36 -10.64 3.76
C ARG A 39 3.91 -11.60 2.67
N ALA A 40 4.03 -11.19 1.42
CA ALA A 40 3.75 -12.02 0.26
C ALA A 40 4.97 -12.11 -0.64
N ASP A 41 5.38 -13.34 -0.93
CA ASP A 41 6.40 -13.65 -1.92
C ASP A 41 5.73 -14.04 -3.23
N ILE A 42 5.99 -13.25 -4.27
CA ILE A 42 5.40 -13.39 -5.60
C ILE A 42 6.45 -13.93 -6.55
N ALA A 43 6.11 -14.99 -7.28
CA ALA A 43 6.91 -15.63 -8.31
C ALA A 43 6.00 -16.03 -9.48
N LEU A 44 6.07 -15.28 -10.58
CA LEU A 44 5.17 -15.44 -11.74
C LEU A 44 5.94 -15.68 -13.04
N GLY A 45 5.32 -16.44 -13.95
CA GLY A 45 5.89 -16.79 -15.25
C GLY A 45 7.09 -17.73 -15.15
N GLY A 46 7.63 -18.18 -16.29
CA GLY A 46 8.78 -19.08 -16.31
C GLY A 46 8.51 -20.45 -15.71
N THR A 47 9.49 -21.01 -14.98
CA THR A 47 9.36 -22.27 -14.23
C THR A 47 9.39 -21.99 -12.72
N PRO A 48 8.91 -22.92 -11.86
CA PRO A 48 8.96 -22.73 -10.41
C PRO A 48 10.36 -22.43 -9.85
N GLU A 49 11.42 -22.94 -10.48
CA GLU A 49 12.81 -22.74 -10.07
C GLU A 49 13.44 -21.46 -10.65
N ASN A 50 12.85 -20.91 -11.71
CA ASN A 50 13.32 -19.69 -12.38
C ASN A 50 12.11 -18.87 -12.85
N PRO A 51 11.43 -18.19 -11.91
CA PRO A 51 10.30 -17.33 -12.24
C PRO A 51 10.79 -16.13 -13.07
N GLN A 52 9.93 -15.69 -14.00
CA GLN A 52 10.24 -14.54 -14.84
C GLN A 52 10.16 -13.22 -14.04
N TYR A 53 9.15 -13.11 -13.17
CA TYR A 53 8.89 -11.93 -12.36
C TYR A 53 8.82 -12.30 -10.89
N THR A 54 9.51 -11.53 -10.06
CA THR A 54 9.54 -11.73 -8.60
C THR A 54 9.29 -10.43 -7.86
N ALA A 55 8.56 -10.51 -6.75
CA ALA A 55 8.43 -9.40 -5.83
C ALA A 55 8.21 -9.88 -4.40
N ASN A 56 8.70 -9.10 -3.44
CA ASN A 56 8.31 -9.23 -2.04
C ASN A 56 7.40 -8.04 -1.71
N VAL A 57 6.20 -8.34 -1.23
CA VAL A 57 5.22 -7.34 -0.80
C VAL A 57 5.09 -7.46 0.70
N SER A 58 5.07 -6.33 1.41
CA SER A 58 4.70 -6.33 2.82
C SER A 58 3.65 -5.27 3.13
N PHE A 59 2.73 -5.65 4.01
CA PHE A 59 1.73 -4.78 4.61
C PHE A 59 1.99 -4.72 6.12
N THR A 60 2.24 -3.53 6.64
CA THR A 60 2.42 -3.30 8.08
C THR A 60 1.27 -2.46 8.59
N PHE A 61 0.66 -2.91 9.68
CA PHE A 61 -0.48 -2.26 10.31
C PHE A 61 -0.11 -1.82 11.73
N ASP A 62 -0.62 -0.68 12.17
CA ASP A 62 -0.52 -0.30 13.58
C ASP A 62 -1.38 -1.21 14.46
N SER A 63 -2.60 -1.48 13.99
CA SER A 63 -3.54 -2.37 14.66
C SER A 63 -4.42 -3.07 13.64
N ALA A 64 -4.32 -4.39 13.55
CA ALA A 64 -5.16 -5.23 12.69
C ALA A 64 -5.91 -6.29 13.51
N ILE A 65 -7.16 -6.56 13.12
CA ILE A 65 -7.99 -7.63 13.66
C ILE A 65 -8.37 -8.55 12.51
N GLY A 66 -8.36 -9.86 12.73
CA GLY A 66 -8.67 -10.83 11.69
C GLY A 66 -7.62 -10.90 10.57
N LEU A 67 -6.41 -10.38 10.79
CA LEU A 67 -5.32 -10.47 9.83
C LEU A 67 -4.86 -11.93 9.70
N SER A 68 -5.06 -12.51 8.52
CA SER A 68 -4.55 -13.82 8.14
C SER A 68 -4.26 -13.84 6.64
N ALA A 69 -3.43 -14.80 6.22
CA ALA A 69 -3.11 -14.99 4.81
C ALA A 69 -4.39 -15.22 3.96
N GLU A 70 -5.29 -16.07 4.46
CA GLU A 70 -6.60 -16.35 3.84
C GLU A 70 -7.49 -15.11 3.81
N ASN A 71 -7.59 -14.36 4.90
CA ASN A 71 -8.48 -13.20 4.98
C ASN A 71 -8.01 -12.03 4.13
N LEU A 72 -6.70 -11.83 3.94
CA LEU A 72 -6.18 -10.81 3.03
C LEU A 72 -6.41 -11.17 1.56
N ASN A 73 -6.35 -12.47 1.24
CA ASN A 73 -6.59 -12.99 -0.10
C ASN A 73 -5.79 -12.24 -1.17
N ILE A 74 -4.45 -12.23 -0.97
CA ILE A 74 -3.51 -11.61 -1.91
C ILE A 74 -3.38 -12.52 -3.14
N THR A 75 -3.48 -11.90 -4.31
CA THR A 75 -3.26 -12.54 -5.61
C THR A 75 -2.31 -11.67 -6.43
N ALA A 76 -1.68 -12.28 -7.43
CA ALA A 76 -0.87 -11.55 -8.38
C ALA A 76 -1.02 -12.19 -9.77
N GLN A 77 -0.98 -11.36 -10.81
CA GLN A 77 -1.09 -11.81 -12.18
C GLN A 77 -0.21 -10.98 -13.11
N ILE A 78 0.25 -11.62 -14.19
CA ILE A 78 0.91 -10.94 -15.30
C ILE A 78 -0.18 -10.31 -16.17
N ILE A 79 -0.10 -9.01 -16.39
CA ILE A 79 -1.03 -8.26 -17.25
C ILE A 79 -0.36 -7.89 -18.58
N ASP A 80 -1.16 -7.60 -19.59
CA ASP A 80 -0.68 -7.04 -20.86
C ASP A 80 -0.60 -5.51 -20.72
N PRO A 81 0.61 -4.90 -20.74
CA PRO A 81 0.75 -3.44 -20.68
C PRO A 81 0.04 -2.72 -21.84
N SER A 82 -0.22 -3.41 -22.96
CA SER A 82 -0.89 -2.83 -24.13
C SER A 82 -2.41 -3.00 -24.12
N ASP A 83 -2.99 -3.62 -23.09
CA ASP A 83 -4.45 -3.78 -22.96
C ASP A 83 -5.14 -2.40 -22.93
N PRO A 84 -6.02 -2.07 -23.90
CA PRO A 84 -6.74 -0.80 -23.93
C PRO A 84 -7.58 -0.55 -22.66
N ALA A 85 -8.09 -1.60 -22.01
CA ALA A 85 -8.87 -1.46 -20.78
C ALA A 85 -8.00 -1.05 -19.58
N LEU A 86 -6.75 -1.50 -19.54
CA LEU A 86 -5.76 -1.05 -18.56
C LEU A 86 -5.31 0.37 -18.87
N GLN A 87 -4.98 0.66 -20.12
CA GLN A 87 -4.52 1.99 -20.55
C GLN A 87 -5.55 3.08 -20.27
N ALA A 88 -6.84 2.77 -20.46
CA ALA A 88 -7.93 3.68 -20.12
C ALA A 88 -8.05 3.97 -18.61
N ARG A 89 -7.39 3.19 -17.75
CA ARG A 89 -7.37 3.36 -16.29
C ARG A 89 -6.12 4.08 -15.79
N LEU A 90 -5.10 4.28 -16.63
CA LEU A 90 -3.90 5.02 -16.28
C LEU A 90 -4.10 6.51 -16.61
N PRO A 91 -3.62 7.44 -15.77
CA PRO A 91 -3.68 8.85 -16.07
C PRO A 91 -2.78 9.20 -17.27
N ASP A 92 -3.13 10.30 -17.94
CA ASP A 92 -2.29 10.97 -18.94
C ASP A 92 -1.80 10.15 -20.14
N GLY A 93 -2.47 9.02 -20.44
CA GLY A 93 -2.60 8.29 -21.73
C GLY A 93 -1.35 7.91 -22.53
N ASN A 94 -0.19 8.44 -22.20
CA ASN A 94 1.10 8.35 -22.89
C ASN A 94 2.29 8.60 -21.93
N LEU A 95 2.09 9.34 -20.83
CA LEU A 95 3.15 9.61 -19.86
C LEU A 95 3.24 8.57 -18.75
N VAL A 96 2.17 7.82 -18.51
CA VAL A 96 2.12 6.74 -17.53
C VAL A 96 1.92 5.41 -18.22
N SER A 97 2.79 4.44 -17.92
CA SER A 97 2.75 3.12 -18.55
C SER A 97 3.23 2.01 -17.63
N VAL A 98 2.77 0.78 -17.85
CA VAL A 98 3.27 -0.39 -17.12
C VAL A 98 4.59 -0.87 -17.76
N PRO A 99 5.68 -1.01 -16.98
CA PRO A 99 6.96 -1.47 -17.49
C PRO A 99 6.88 -2.93 -17.97
N SER A 100 7.35 -3.22 -19.19
CA SER A 100 7.32 -4.57 -19.77
C SER A 100 8.24 -5.57 -19.04
N ASN A 101 9.24 -5.08 -18.32
CA ASN A 101 10.11 -5.88 -17.47
C ASN A 101 9.50 -6.18 -16.09
N PHE A 102 8.36 -5.58 -15.72
CA PHE A 102 7.61 -5.96 -14.51
C PHE A 102 6.09 -5.66 -14.65
N PRO A 103 5.36 -6.38 -15.51
CA PRO A 103 3.94 -6.16 -15.73
C PRO A 103 3.10 -6.99 -14.74
N VAL A 104 3.32 -6.77 -13.45
CA VAL A 104 2.67 -7.55 -12.37
C VAL A 104 1.62 -6.71 -11.67
N LEU A 105 0.36 -7.13 -11.77
CA LEU A 105 -0.76 -6.61 -11.00
C LEU A 105 -0.89 -7.38 -9.69
N ILE A 106 -0.82 -6.67 -8.57
CA ILE A 106 -0.98 -7.25 -7.23
C ILE A 106 -2.35 -6.83 -6.72
N SER A 107 -3.23 -7.80 -6.45
CA SER A 107 -4.57 -7.52 -5.96
C SER A 107 -4.72 -8.05 -4.54
N VAL A 108 -5.14 -7.17 -3.63
CA VAL A 108 -5.50 -7.49 -2.25
C VAL A 108 -7.00 -7.32 -2.12
N ASN A 109 -7.72 -8.44 -2.03
CA ASN A 109 -9.17 -8.46 -2.01
C ASN A 109 -9.67 -9.21 -0.78
N PRO A 110 -9.67 -8.56 0.40
CA PRO A 110 -9.96 -9.27 1.63
C PRO A 110 -11.34 -9.93 1.66
N LEU A 111 -11.44 -11.09 2.31
CA LEU A 111 -12.68 -11.83 2.40
C LEU A 111 -13.69 -11.07 3.26
N LEU A 112 -14.87 -10.75 2.70
CA LEU A 112 -15.93 -10.00 3.37
C LEU A 112 -16.34 -10.64 4.73
N ALA A 113 -16.40 -11.98 4.76
CA ALA A 113 -16.76 -12.75 5.95
C ALA A 113 -15.57 -13.06 6.89
N GLY A 114 -14.35 -12.64 6.52
CA GLY A 114 -13.11 -12.93 7.26
C GLY A 114 -12.93 -12.08 8.53
N GLY A 115 -13.74 -11.03 8.71
CA GLY A 115 -13.66 -10.14 9.86
C GLY A 115 -12.39 -9.27 9.89
N PHE A 116 -11.69 -9.14 8.76
CA PHE A 116 -10.48 -8.34 8.67
C PHE A 116 -10.81 -6.84 8.75
N GLU A 117 -10.16 -6.16 9.69
CA GLU A 117 -10.23 -4.70 9.85
C GLU A 117 -8.90 -4.15 10.37
N PHE A 118 -8.65 -2.88 10.12
CA PHE A 118 -7.49 -2.17 10.66
C PHE A 118 -7.80 -0.70 11.00
N LEU A 119 -6.96 -0.12 11.84
CA LEU A 119 -6.99 1.30 12.23
C LEU A 119 -5.78 2.04 11.65
N GLY A 120 -5.97 3.31 11.30
CA GLY A 120 -4.91 4.16 10.72
C GLY A 120 -4.49 3.69 9.33
N ALA A 121 -3.49 4.33 8.71
CA ALA A 121 -2.98 3.84 7.44
C ALA A 121 -2.25 2.49 7.57
N ALA A 122 -2.39 1.64 6.55
CA ALA A 122 -1.51 0.49 6.37
C ALA A 122 -0.31 0.88 5.51
N TYR A 123 0.90 0.52 5.94
CA TYR A 123 2.12 0.73 5.17
C TYR A 123 2.31 -0.40 4.17
N VAL A 124 2.63 -0.04 2.92
CA VAL A 124 2.86 -0.95 1.80
C VAL A 124 4.29 -0.79 1.32
N ASP A 125 5.03 -1.90 1.22
CA ASP A 125 6.36 -1.95 0.62
C ASP A 125 6.35 -3.02 -0.47
N ILE A 126 6.69 -2.64 -1.71
CA ILE A 126 6.82 -3.56 -2.84
C ILE A 126 8.26 -3.49 -3.33
N TYR A 127 8.95 -4.62 -3.21
CA TYR A 127 10.33 -4.78 -3.63
C TYR A 127 10.43 -5.75 -4.81
N THR A 128 11.15 -5.37 -5.87
CA THR A 128 11.43 -6.24 -7.01
C THR A 128 12.84 -6.01 -7.57
N THR A 129 13.49 -7.09 -8.01
CA THR A 129 14.79 -7.06 -8.70
C THR A 129 14.66 -6.97 -10.22
N ASN A 130 13.44 -7.09 -10.76
CA ASN A 130 13.16 -7.03 -12.20
C ASN A 130 13.30 -5.62 -12.78
N LEU A 131 13.28 -4.60 -11.92
CA LEU A 131 13.45 -3.19 -12.25
C LEU A 131 14.76 -2.69 -11.64
N SER A 132 15.46 -1.83 -12.39
CA SER A 132 16.71 -1.22 -11.96
C SER A 132 16.49 0.24 -11.61
N TYR A 133 16.92 0.64 -10.41
CA TYR A 133 16.93 2.05 -10.04
C TYR A 133 17.92 2.84 -10.89
N THR A 134 17.50 4.03 -11.32
CA THR A 134 18.35 5.07 -11.92
C THR A 134 18.15 6.35 -11.12
N GLY A 135 19.12 7.27 -11.11
CA GLY A 135 18.87 8.63 -10.59
C GLY A 135 17.63 9.21 -11.25
N ASN A 136 16.73 9.80 -10.46
CA ASN A 136 15.40 10.26 -10.87
C ASN A 136 14.55 9.15 -11.50
N SER A 137 14.54 7.97 -10.87
CA SER A 137 13.81 6.82 -11.40
C SER A 137 12.31 7.14 -11.57
N PRO A 138 11.71 6.85 -12.74
CA PRO A 138 10.31 7.18 -13.01
C PRO A 138 9.34 6.17 -12.39
N TYR A 139 9.82 5.19 -11.62
CA TYR A 139 8.94 4.17 -11.06
C TYR A 139 8.07 4.74 -9.95
N ARG A 140 6.77 4.46 -10.02
CA ARG A 140 5.77 4.90 -9.05
C ARG A 140 4.87 3.75 -8.65
N LEU A 141 4.39 3.75 -7.40
CA LEU A 141 3.42 2.80 -6.89
C LEU A 141 2.01 3.37 -7.03
N TYR A 142 1.26 2.79 -7.95
CA TYR A 142 -0.10 3.17 -8.28
C TYR A 142 -1.09 2.22 -7.63
N LYS A 143 -2.24 2.75 -7.23
CA LYS A 143 -3.34 1.99 -6.64
C LYS A 143 -4.67 2.33 -7.30
N ALA A 144 -5.54 1.34 -7.47
CA ALA A 144 -6.93 1.55 -7.90
C ALA A 144 -7.86 0.60 -7.16
N SER A 145 -9.07 1.05 -6.80
CA SER A 145 -10.18 0.12 -6.55
C SER A 145 -10.47 -0.70 -7.82
N THR A 146 -11.08 -1.87 -7.68
CA THR A 146 -11.39 -2.74 -8.82
C THR A 146 -12.22 -1.98 -9.87
N GLY A 147 -11.67 -1.86 -11.08
CA GLY A 147 -12.29 -1.16 -12.20
C GLY A 147 -12.21 0.38 -12.16
N ALA A 148 -11.68 0.98 -11.09
CA ALA A 148 -11.46 2.42 -10.98
C ALA A 148 -10.15 2.86 -11.68
N MET A 149 -10.00 4.17 -11.85
CA MET A 149 -8.74 4.78 -12.30
C MET A 149 -7.63 4.51 -11.28
N PHE A 150 -6.40 4.31 -11.76
CA PHE A 150 -5.22 4.26 -10.90
C PHE A 150 -4.79 5.66 -10.50
N THR A 151 -4.36 5.78 -9.26
CA THR A 151 -3.82 7.00 -8.66
C THR A 151 -2.44 6.71 -8.10
N ASP A 152 -1.54 7.68 -8.25
CA ASP A 152 -0.20 7.62 -7.66
C ASP A 152 -0.27 7.79 -6.13
N LEU A 153 0.21 6.79 -5.39
CA LEU A 153 0.35 6.83 -3.93
C LEU A 153 1.80 6.67 -3.49
N THR A 154 2.76 6.97 -4.37
CA THR A 154 4.19 6.85 -4.06
C THR A 154 4.61 7.79 -2.94
N GLU A 155 5.12 7.24 -1.85
CA GLU A 155 5.73 7.98 -0.74
C GLU A 155 7.27 8.00 -0.84
N ASP A 156 7.85 6.92 -1.34
CA ASP A 156 9.31 6.77 -1.49
C ASP A 156 9.69 5.72 -2.53
N VAL A 157 10.86 5.91 -3.16
CA VAL A 157 11.48 4.99 -4.13
C VAL A 157 12.98 4.89 -3.84
N ILE A 158 13.42 3.76 -3.30
CA ILE A 158 14.79 3.62 -2.77
C ILE A 158 15.74 2.95 -3.79
N PRO A 159 17.02 3.38 -3.89
CA PRO A 159 18.02 2.78 -4.76
C PRO A 159 18.29 1.29 -4.55
N GLY A 160 18.61 0.60 -5.65
CA GLY A 160 18.94 -0.83 -5.70
C GLY A 160 18.01 -1.56 -6.67
N SER A 161 17.45 -2.67 -6.19
CA SER A 161 16.27 -3.30 -6.77
C SER A 161 15.05 -2.52 -6.29
N ILE A 162 14.21 -2.05 -7.20
CA ILE A 162 13.14 -1.06 -6.91
C ILE A 162 12.34 -1.47 -5.67
N ARG A 163 12.32 -0.56 -4.69
CA ARG A 163 11.47 -0.61 -3.51
C ARG A 163 10.58 0.61 -3.52
N CYS A 164 9.33 0.42 -3.90
CA CYS A 164 8.32 1.48 -3.83
C CYS A 164 7.53 1.35 -2.54
N ARG A 165 7.35 2.47 -1.84
CA ARG A 165 6.59 2.54 -0.60
C ARG A 165 5.38 3.43 -0.73
N SER A 166 4.36 3.11 0.06
CA SER A 166 3.12 3.86 0.12
C SER A 166 2.41 3.58 1.45
N ARG A 167 1.43 4.42 1.76
CA ARG A 167 0.41 4.18 2.79
C ARG A 167 -0.93 3.93 2.12
N THR A 168 -1.87 3.31 2.83
CA THR A 168 -3.24 3.19 2.30
C THR A 168 -4.30 3.08 3.39
N GLY A 169 -5.44 3.73 3.16
CA GLY A 169 -6.66 3.56 3.96
C GLY A 169 -7.47 2.32 3.58
N GLY A 170 -7.14 1.59 2.51
CA GLY A 170 -7.91 0.42 2.11
C GLY A 170 -7.20 -0.46 1.08
N PHE A 171 -7.80 -1.61 0.75
CA PHE A 171 -7.19 -2.60 -0.14
C PHE A 171 -7.86 -2.69 -1.49
N SER A 172 -7.05 -2.98 -2.51
CA SER A 172 -7.47 -3.16 -3.89
C SER A 172 -6.27 -3.60 -4.76
N ASP A 173 -6.18 -3.11 -5.99
CA ASP A 173 -5.11 -3.35 -6.95
C ASP A 173 -3.93 -2.38 -6.78
N PHE A 174 -2.72 -2.91 -6.94
CA PHE A 174 -1.45 -2.18 -6.94
C PHE A 174 -0.62 -2.51 -8.19
N LEU A 175 0.03 -1.49 -8.74
CA LEU A 175 0.95 -1.57 -9.87
C LEU A 175 2.20 -0.74 -9.63
N ILE A 176 3.36 -1.23 -10.05
CA ILE A 176 4.51 -0.36 -10.30
C ILE A 176 4.42 0.10 -11.75
N VAL A 177 4.40 1.40 -11.97
CA VAL A 177 4.33 2.03 -13.30
C VAL A 177 5.59 2.85 -13.56
N VAL A 178 5.83 3.19 -14.81
CA VAL A 178 6.70 4.28 -15.24
C VAL A 178 5.83 5.52 -15.39
N ASP A 179 6.13 6.56 -14.64
CA ASP A 179 5.47 7.88 -14.70
C ASP A 179 6.49 8.93 -15.15
N LEU A 180 6.25 9.52 -16.32
CA LEU A 180 7.12 10.52 -16.95
C LEU A 180 6.57 11.95 -16.84
N ARG A 181 5.50 12.15 -16.07
CA ARG A 181 4.97 13.49 -15.78
C ARG A 181 6.01 14.27 -14.96
N SER A 182 6.02 15.59 -15.12
CA SER A 182 6.86 16.43 -14.26
C SER A 182 6.40 16.31 -12.79
N PRO A 183 7.31 16.46 -11.81
CA PRO A 183 6.90 16.48 -10.41
C PRO A 183 5.83 17.54 -10.11
N ARG A 184 5.86 18.67 -10.83
CA ARG A 184 4.89 19.75 -10.72
C ARG A 184 3.49 19.34 -11.17
N GLU A 185 3.36 18.74 -12.35
CA GLU A 185 2.07 18.24 -12.86
C GLU A 185 1.50 17.17 -11.91
N ALA A 186 2.35 16.25 -11.44
CA ALA A 186 1.94 15.23 -10.48
C ALA A 186 1.50 15.82 -9.12
N ALA A 187 2.15 16.88 -8.65
CA ALA A 187 1.75 17.59 -7.44
C ALA A 187 0.38 18.27 -7.59
N GLU A 188 0.14 18.96 -8.72
CA GLU A 188 -1.16 19.60 -9.01
C GLU A 188 -2.33 18.60 -8.97
N ASP A 189 -2.14 17.42 -9.58
CA ASP A 189 -3.11 16.33 -9.52
C ASP A 189 -3.36 15.85 -8.08
N LYS A 190 -2.30 15.76 -7.27
CA LYS A 190 -2.38 15.31 -5.87
C LYS A 190 -3.06 16.33 -4.97
N PHE A 191 -2.82 17.62 -5.16
CA PHE A 191 -3.60 18.68 -4.50
C PHE A 191 -5.09 18.56 -4.84
N ALA A 192 -5.43 18.41 -6.13
CA ALA A 192 -6.81 18.25 -6.56
C ALA A 192 -7.47 16.98 -5.96
N PHE A 193 -6.74 15.87 -5.93
CA PHE A 193 -7.20 14.62 -5.34
C PHE A 193 -7.43 14.76 -3.83
N LEU A 194 -6.48 15.33 -3.10
CA LEU A 194 -6.55 15.51 -1.65
C LEU A 194 -7.71 16.46 -1.28
N ASN A 195 -7.88 17.57 -2.01
CA ASN A 195 -9.02 18.47 -1.83
C ASN A 195 -10.36 17.74 -2.06
N ALA A 196 -10.47 16.94 -3.13
CA ALA A 196 -11.66 16.15 -3.39
C ALA A 196 -11.97 15.15 -2.26
N ARG A 197 -10.94 14.59 -1.61
CA ARG A 197 -11.10 13.70 -0.44
C ARG A 197 -11.56 14.44 0.81
N LEU A 198 -11.09 15.66 1.04
CA LEU A 198 -11.57 16.50 2.14
C LEU A 198 -13.06 16.84 2.03
N LEU A 199 -13.63 16.79 0.83
CA LEU A 199 -15.07 17.00 0.62
C LEU A 199 -15.95 15.80 1.01
N ASP A 200 -15.38 14.68 1.46
CA ASP A 200 -16.16 13.52 1.90
C ASP A 200 -17.12 13.90 3.05
N ALA A 201 -18.39 13.58 2.90
CA ALA A 201 -19.46 13.97 3.82
C ALA A 201 -19.34 13.34 5.21
N ALA A 202 -18.58 12.25 5.36
CA ALA A 202 -18.34 11.60 6.65
C ALA A 202 -17.31 12.35 7.52
N ILE A 203 -16.61 13.35 6.97
CA ILE A 203 -15.75 14.25 7.73
C ILE A 203 -16.61 15.31 8.42
N GLU A 204 -16.38 15.52 9.71
CA GLU A 204 -17.07 16.55 10.49
C GLU A 204 -16.78 17.95 9.93
N PRO A 205 -17.78 18.86 9.81
CA PRO A 205 -17.59 20.13 9.11
C PRO A 205 -16.50 21.04 9.67
N ALA A 206 -16.33 21.12 11.00
CA ALA A 206 -15.28 21.96 11.58
C ALA A 206 -13.89 21.37 11.32
N ALA A 207 -13.72 20.06 11.48
CA ALA A 207 -12.48 19.36 11.11
C ALA A 207 -12.15 19.54 9.62
N ARG A 208 -13.15 19.39 8.73
CA ARG A 208 -13.00 19.63 7.29
C ARG A 208 -12.50 21.04 7.00
N GLY A 209 -13.17 22.06 7.53
CA GLY A 209 -12.80 23.46 7.27
C GLY A 209 -11.42 23.82 7.80
N ALA A 210 -10.95 23.16 8.87
CA ALA A 210 -9.59 23.35 9.34
C ALA A 210 -8.56 22.71 8.40
N MET A 211 -8.74 21.44 8.02
CA MET A 211 -7.85 20.74 7.07
C MET A 211 -7.84 21.39 5.67
N GLN A 212 -8.97 21.95 5.22
CA GLN A 212 -9.01 22.67 3.95
C GLN A 212 -8.15 23.93 3.96
N ARG A 213 -8.04 24.62 5.09
CA ARG A 213 -7.16 25.80 5.20
C ARG A 213 -5.71 25.39 5.10
N ASP A 214 -5.28 24.38 5.85
CA ASP A 214 -3.90 23.88 5.78
C ASP A 214 -3.53 23.46 4.33
N LEU A 215 -4.47 22.81 3.61
CA LEU A 215 -4.26 22.44 2.21
C LEU A 215 -4.25 23.64 1.25
N GLU A 216 -5.08 24.65 1.50
CA GLU A 216 -5.13 25.89 0.72
C GLU A 216 -3.83 26.69 0.91
N GLU A 217 -3.35 26.83 2.14
CA GLU A 217 -2.07 27.48 2.49
C GLU A 217 -0.89 26.73 1.82
N SER A 218 -0.83 25.39 1.94
CA SER A 218 0.16 24.57 1.22
C SER A 218 0.12 24.78 -0.30
N TYR A 219 -1.07 24.91 -0.88
CA TYR A 219 -1.22 25.13 -2.32
C TYR A 219 -0.80 26.54 -2.75
N GLU A 220 -1.02 27.56 -1.92
CA GLU A 220 -0.55 28.93 -2.15
C GLU A 220 0.98 28.94 -2.22
N GLU A 221 1.67 28.36 -1.24
CA GLU A 221 3.14 28.28 -1.21
C GLU A 221 3.70 27.49 -2.41
N PHE A 222 3.04 26.38 -2.78
CA PHE A 222 3.37 25.62 -3.99
C PHE A 222 3.30 26.47 -5.27
N LEU A 223 2.32 27.38 -5.38
CA LEU A 223 2.20 28.26 -6.54
C LEU A 223 3.26 29.35 -6.57
N GLU A 224 3.76 29.77 -5.41
CA GLU A 224 4.87 30.71 -5.26
C GLU A 224 6.24 30.04 -5.50
N GLY A 225 6.28 28.72 -5.49
CA GLY A 225 7.50 27.92 -5.62
C GLY A 225 8.24 27.76 -4.30
N ASP A 226 7.60 28.08 -3.17
CA ASP A 226 8.13 27.85 -1.84
C ASP A 226 7.76 26.43 -1.38
N TYR A 227 8.52 25.45 -1.87
CA TYR A 227 8.24 24.05 -1.59
C TYR A 227 8.59 23.63 -0.16
N GLU A 228 9.42 24.40 0.55
CA GLU A 228 9.72 24.16 1.97
C GLU A 228 8.48 24.53 2.80
N ASP A 229 7.97 25.76 2.64
CA ASP A 229 6.79 26.23 3.36
C ASP A 229 5.52 25.43 2.95
N ALA A 230 5.39 25.07 1.67
CA ALA A 230 4.29 24.21 1.21
C ALA A 230 4.27 22.85 1.93
N ARG A 231 5.44 22.32 2.29
CA ARG A 231 5.56 21.05 3.04
C ARG A 231 5.31 21.24 4.52
N GLU A 232 5.71 22.36 5.11
CA GLU A 232 5.37 22.69 6.51
C GLU A 232 3.84 22.74 6.70
N GLU A 233 3.11 23.36 5.78
CA GLU A 233 1.64 23.40 5.82
C GLU A 233 1.00 22.01 5.61
N LEU A 234 1.64 21.16 4.79
CA LEU A 234 1.21 19.78 4.60
C LEU A 234 1.45 18.91 5.86
N ASP A 235 2.54 19.16 6.59
CA ASP A 235 2.81 18.53 7.89
C ASP A 235 1.74 18.94 8.92
N ASP A 236 1.32 20.21 8.93
CA ASP A 236 0.23 20.71 9.78
C ASP A 236 -1.11 20.03 9.46
N LEU A 237 -1.40 19.81 8.17
CA LEU A 237 -2.53 18.98 7.73
C LEU A 237 -2.43 17.54 8.29
N GLU A 238 -1.29 16.86 8.13
CA GLU A 238 -1.09 15.48 8.63
C GLU A 238 -1.25 15.38 10.16
N LEU A 239 -0.69 16.35 10.89
CA LEU A 239 -0.87 16.46 12.33
C LEU A 239 -2.34 16.62 12.70
N ARG A 240 -3.09 17.44 11.94
CA ARG A 240 -4.52 17.63 12.17
C ARG A 240 -5.32 16.36 11.87
N VAL A 241 -5.05 15.67 10.76
CA VAL A 241 -5.64 14.38 10.41
C VAL A 241 -5.47 13.39 11.55
N THR A 242 -4.24 13.27 12.06
CA THR A 242 -3.91 12.37 13.18
C THR A 242 -4.68 12.75 14.46
N ALA A 243 -4.76 14.05 14.76
CA ALA A 243 -5.40 14.54 15.98
C ALA A 243 -6.91 14.29 16.02
N VAL A 244 -7.59 14.26 14.87
CA VAL A 244 -9.05 14.07 14.77
C VAL A 244 -9.48 12.67 14.33
N ALA A 245 -8.53 11.79 13.99
CA ALA A 245 -8.78 10.42 13.59
C ALA A 245 -9.59 9.64 14.64
N GLY A 246 -10.64 8.96 14.20
CA GLY A 246 -11.54 8.16 15.03
C GLY A 246 -12.58 8.97 15.82
N THR A 247 -12.54 10.30 15.75
CA THR A 247 -13.52 11.18 16.41
C THR A 247 -14.31 12.00 15.39
N ALA A 248 -13.64 12.94 14.71
CA ALA A 248 -14.23 13.81 13.69
C ALA A 248 -13.98 13.29 12.26
N LEU A 249 -13.13 12.26 12.14
CA LEU A 249 -12.67 11.68 10.89
C LEU A 249 -12.64 10.14 11.01
N PRO A 250 -13.39 9.39 10.19
CA PRO A 250 -13.34 7.93 10.20
C PRO A 250 -11.92 7.39 9.96
N ASN A 251 -11.45 6.49 10.83
CA ASN A 251 -10.08 5.96 10.81
C ASN A 251 -10.00 4.42 10.81
N ARG A 252 -11.11 3.76 10.50
CA ARG A 252 -11.23 2.30 10.52
C ARG A 252 -11.69 1.80 9.17
N TRP A 253 -10.97 0.85 8.62
CA TRP A 253 -11.38 0.13 7.43
C TRP A 253 -11.82 -1.28 7.82
N ARG A 254 -12.89 -1.78 7.22
CA ARG A 254 -13.35 -3.17 7.41
C ARG A 254 -13.64 -3.83 6.07
N ALA A 255 -13.20 -5.08 5.92
CA ALA A 255 -13.45 -5.89 4.73
C ALA A 255 -14.93 -6.02 4.38
N GLY A 256 -15.83 -5.94 5.36
CA GLY A 256 -17.28 -5.94 5.15
C GLY A 256 -17.82 -4.77 4.32
N GLY A 257 -17.01 -3.73 4.08
CA GLY A 257 -17.38 -2.56 3.27
C GLY A 257 -18.33 -1.57 3.97
N ASP A 258 -18.56 -1.75 5.27
CA ASP A 258 -19.41 -0.91 6.12
C ASP A 258 -18.64 0.27 6.74
N LEU A 259 -17.31 0.20 6.81
CA LEU A 259 -16.46 1.22 7.39
C LEU A 259 -15.33 1.60 6.43
N ASP A 260 -15.18 2.90 6.22
CA ASP A 260 -14.12 3.49 5.40
C ASP A 260 -13.12 4.26 6.26
N ASN A 261 -11.85 4.16 5.89
CA ASN A 261 -10.74 4.77 6.61
C ASN A 261 -10.27 6.00 5.85
N ILE A 262 -11.00 7.07 6.07
CA ILE A 262 -10.74 8.36 5.45
C ILE A 262 -9.42 8.93 5.99
N ALA A 263 -9.15 8.81 7.30
CA ALA A 263 -7.87 9.23 7.90
C ALA A 263 -6.66 8.61 7.19
N GLY A 264 -6.61 7.27 7.10
CA GLY A 264 -5.50 6.59 6.43
C GLY A 264 -5.43 6.88 4.92
N SER A 265 -6.53 7.27 4.28
CA SER A 265 -6.53 7.72 2.88
C SER A 265 -5.99 9.14 2.73
N LEU A 266 -6.28 10.05 3.67
CA LEU A 266 -5.72 11.41 3.70
C LEU A 266 -4.22 11.36 4.00
N GLU A 267 -3.79 10.60 5.01
CA GLU A 267 -2.36 10.38 5.32
C GLU A 267 -1.59 9.82 4.12
N SER A 268 -2.19 8.86 3.39
CA SER A 268 -1.61 8.31 2.17
C SER A 268 -1.45 9.34 1.06
N SER A 269 -2.46 10.21 0.90
CA SER A 269 -2.49 11.22 -0.15
C SER A 269 -1.53 12.37 0.15
N ALA A 270 -1.44 12.79 1.42
CA ALA A 270 -0.51 13.80 1.89
C ALA A 270 0.95 13.33 1.75
N ALA A 271 1.29 12.14 2.25
CA ALA A 271 2.64 11.56 2.08
C ALA A 271 3.03 11.40 0.59
N SER A 272 2.06 11.11 -0.27
CA SER A 272 2.25 11.03 -1.72
C SER A 272 2.50 12.41 -2.36
N LEU A 273 1.85 13.46 -1.87
CA LEU A 273 2.08 14.85 -2.30
C LEU A 273 3.45 15.35 -1.84
N ASP A 274 3.80 15.13 -0.56
CA ASP A 274 5.11 15.45 0.01
C ASP A 274 6.25 14.88 -0.84
N PHE A 275 6.12 13.62 -1.30
CA PHE A 275 7.09 13.00 -2.20
C PHE A 275 7.37 13.84 -3.47
N ASN A 276 6.35 14.44 -4.09
CA ASN A 276 6.54 15.30 -5.25
C ASN A 276 7.08 16.69 -4.88
N LEU A 277 6.70 17.23 -3.71
CA LEU A 277 7.23 18.50 -3.24
C LEU A 277 8.74 18.43 -2.98
N ARG A 278 9.27 17.37 -2.35
CA ARG A 278 10.74 17.23 -2.21
C ARG A 278 11.46 17.03 -3.55
N GLN A 279 10.82 16.40 -4.53
CA GLN A 279 11.40 16.31 -5.87
C GLN A 279 11.57 17.69 -6.50
N LEU A 280 10.62 18.61 -6.27
CA LEU A 280 10.69 19.98 -6.76
C LEU A 280 11.72 20.84 -5.99
N GLU A 281 11.92 20.56 -4.71
CA GLU A 281 12.96 21.18 -3.87
C GLU A 281 14.39 20.83 -4.35
N ASP A 282 14.57 19.61 -4.87
CA ASP A 282 15.85 19.08 -5.36
C ASP A 282 16.20 19.51 -6.82
N GLU A 283 15.29 20.17 -7.55
CA GLU A 283 15.45 20.60 -8.96
C GLU A 283 16.16 21.96 -9.12
#